data_AF-A0A7C7WE83-F1
#
_entry.id   AF-A0A7C7WE83-F1
#
_cell.length_a   1.000
_cell.length_b   1.000
_cell.length_c   1.000
_cell.angle_alpha   90.00
_cell.angle_beta   90.00
_cell.angle_gamma   90.00
#
_symmetry.space_group_name_H-M   'P 1'
#
loop_
_entity.id
_entity.type
_entity.pdbx_description
1 polymer ?
#
loop_
_entity_poly.entity_id
_entity_poly.type
_entity_poly.pdbx_seq_one_letter_code
_entity_poly.pdbx_strand_id
1 'polypeptide(L)'
;MAHRIDRRHYADLYGPTTGDRVRLADTGLVAEVERDATAYGDECVFGGGKVLRDGMGQATGVSDARALDCVITNALIVDWTGVHKADVGIKDGRISGIGKAGNPDVMAGVSDGMVVGVTTEAIAGEGMILTAGGIDAHIHFIAPQQVYEALASGVTTFLGGGTGPATGTKATTCTPGARHVQLMLQATDALPMNFGFLGKGNTSMPEGLEEQIRAGAIGLKLHEDWGTTPATIDCCLTEAERFDVQVAIHTDTLNESGFVVATIAAFKGRT
;
A
#
# COMPACT_ATOMS: atom_id res chain seq x y z
N MET A 1 41.69 -4.93 15.65
CA MET A 1 41.14 -5.94 16.58
C MET A 1 39.64 -6.04 16.33
N ALA A 2 39.05 -7.23 16.38
CA ALA A 2 37.59 -7.37 16.29
C ALA A 2 36.96 -6.91 17.61
N HIS A 3 36.00 -5.98 17.54
CA HIS A 3 35.20 -5.55 18.68
C HIS A 3 33.83 -6.24 18.60
N ARG A 4 33.31 -6.71 19.74
CA ARG A 4 31.98 -7.32 19.84
C ARG A 4 31.06 -6.41 20.63
N ILE A 5 29.81 -6.33 20.22
CA ILE A 5 28.75 -5.62 20.92
C ILE A 5 27.74 -6.64 21.43
N ASP A 6 27.20 -6.41 22.63
CA ASP A 6 26.11 -7.21 23.17
C ASP A 6 24.84 -7.04 22.31
N ARG A 7 24.05 -8.10 22.11
CA ARG A 7 22.87 -8.05 21.24
C ARG A 7 21.82 -7.05 21.70
N ARG A 8 21.60 -6.90 23.01
CA ARG A 8 20.65 -5.91 23.53
C ARG A 8 21.12 -4.50 23.21
N HIS A 9 22.41 -4.24 23.45
CA HIS A 9 22.99 -2.93 23.12
C HIS A 9 22.97 -2.65 21.61
N TYR A 10 23.18 -3.66 20.76
CA TYR A 10 23.02 -3.53 19.31
C TYR A 10 21.59 -3.14 18.95
N ALA A 11 20.59 -3.84 19.50
CA ALA A 11 19.19 -3.57 19.24
C ALA A 11 18.75 -2.17 19.72
N ASP A 12 19.31 -1.69 20.84
CA ASP A 12 19.07 -0.33 21.35
C ASP A 12 19.64 0.76 20.42
N LEU A 13 20.69 0.47 19.66
CA LEU A 13 21.35 1.42 18.75
C LEU A 13 20.79 1.40 17.33
N TYR A 14 20.55 0.21 16.79
CA TYR A 14 20.26 0.01 15.36
C TYR A 14 18.93 -0.71 15.12
N GLY A 15 18.19 -1.06 16.16
CA GLY A 15 17.07 -1.99 16.07
C GLY A 15 17.50 -3.46 15.99
N PRO A 16 16.55 -4.41 16.09
CA PRO A 16 16.83 -5.84 16.13
C PRO A 16 17.53 -6.34 14.86
N THR A 17 18.23 -7.46 14.96
CA THR A 17 18.86 -8.17 13.84
C THR A 17 18.49 -9.65 13.82
N THR A 18 18.99 -10.41 12.85
CA THR A 18 18.62 -11.81 12.57
C THR A 18 18.53 -12.66 13.84
N GLY A 19 17.38 -13.32 14.05
CA GLY A 19 17.05 -14.15 15.21
C GLY A 19 16.50 -13.40 16.43
N ASP A 20 16.58 -12.07 16.46
CA ASP A 20 15.91 -11.28 17.49
C ASP A 20 14.39 -11.29 17.29
N ARG A 21 13.65 -11.04 18.37
CA ARG A 21 12.19 -11.12 18.38
C ARG A 21 11.58 -9.83 18.93
N VAL A 22 10.52 -9.35 18.27
CA VAL A 22 9.78 -8.16 18.64
C VAL A 22 8.32 -8.52 18.87
N ARG A 23 7.76 -8.11 20.01
CA ARG A 23 6.31 -8.21 20.25
C ARG A 23 5.60 -7.12 19.47
N LEU A 24 4.53 -7.49 18.78
CA LEU A 24 3.71 -6.50 18.06
C LEU A 24 2.75 -5.83 19.06
N ALA A 25 3.04 -4.58 19.40
CA ALA A 25 2.31 -3.79 20.39
C ALA A 25 2.11 -4.55 21.72
N ASP A 26 0.88 -4.54 22.26
CA ASP A 26 0.45 -5.27 23.45
C ASP A 26 -0.17 -6.64 23.15
N THR A 27 0.00 -7.14 21.92
CA THR A 27 -0.59 -8.42 21.49
C THR A 27 0.20 -9.64 21.99
N GLY A 28 -0.36 -10.83 21.76
CA GLY A 28 0.33 -12.11 21.91
C GLY A 28 1.27 -12.47 20.75
N LEU A 29 1.36 -11.64 19.71
CA LEU A 29 2.13 -11.93 18.49
C LEU A 29 3.59 -11.48 18.64
N VAL A 30 4.49 -12.29 18.10
CA VAL A 30 5.94 -12.04 18.12
C VAL A 30 6.51 -12.27 16.72
N ALA A 31 7.15 -11.24 16.16
CA ALA A 31 7.85 -11.31 14.89
C ALA A 31 9.33 -11.59 15.12
N GLU A 32 9.90 -12.57 14.42
CA GLU A 32 11.33 -12.89 14.44
C GLU A 32 12.01 -12.31 13.19
N VAL A 33 13.17 -11.69 13.35
CA VAL A 33 13.94 -11.17 12.20
C VAL A 33 14.56 -12.34 11.45
N GLU A 34 14.09 -12.62 10.24
CA GLU A 34 14.50 -13.77 9.43
C GLU A 34 15.88 -13.58 8.80
N ARG A 35 16.21 -12.34 8.42
CA ARG A 35 17.49 -11.94 7.83
C ARG A 35 17.75 -10.46 8.03
N ASP A 36 19.03 -10.07 7.92
CA ASP A 36 19.50 -8.69 7.98
C ASP A 36 20.43 -8.45 6.79
N ALA A 37 20.16 -7.37 6.03
CA ALA A 37 20.94 -6.99 4.86
C ALA A 37 22.25 -6.26 5.23
N THR A 38 22.40 -5.81 6.48
CA THR A 38 23.55 -5.01 6.90
C THR A 38 24.87 -5.78 6.89
N ALA A 39 25.97 -5.03 6.82
CA ALA A 39 27.30 -5.50 7.20
C ALA A 39 27.62 -4.92 8.59
N TYR A 40 27.79 -5.78 9.60
CA TYR A 40 27.91 -5.29 10.99
C TYR A 40 29.13 -4.37 11.19
N GLY A 41 28.88 -3.18 11.72
CA GLY A 41 29.84 -2.08 11.87
C GLY A 41 29.74 -1.00 10.79
N ASP A 42 29.00 -1.27 9.71
CA ASP A 42 28.72 -0.37 8.57
C ASP A 42 27.22 0.01 8.51
N GLU A 43 26.54 0.06 9.67
CA GLU A 43 25.15 0.52 9.77
C GLU A 43 25.04 2.00 9.38
N CYS A 44 24.01 2.34 8.60
CA CYS A 44 23.74 3.72 8.22
C CYS A 44 23.06 4.44 9.38
N VAL A 45 23.78 5.34 10.06
CA VAL A 45 23.20 6.19 11.12
C VAL A 45 23.48 7.64 10.83
N PHE A 46 22.43 8.47 10.84
CA PHE A 46 22.51 9.91 10.65
C PHE A 46 22.65 10.66 11.99
N GLY A 47 23.33 11.81 11.99
CA GLY A 47 23.44 12.70 13.15
C GLY A 47 24.86 13.22 13.41
N GLY A 48 24.99 14.10 14.42
CA GLY A 48 26.26 14.71 14.80
C GLY A 48 27.32 13.67 15.17
N GLY A 49 28.41 13.61 14.38
CA GLY A 49 29.50 12.65 14.58
C GLY A 49 29.17 11.20 14.20
N LYS A 50 28.09 10.95 13.45
CA LYS A 50 27.65 9.62 13.03
C LYS A 50 28.22 9.20 11.67
N VAL A 51 27.57 8.27 10.98
CA VAL A 51 28.10 7.55 9.80
C VAL A 51 27.79 8.30 8.50
N LEU A 52 26.54 8.72 8.30
CA LEU A 52 26.10 9.42 7.09
C LEU A 52 26.61 10.87 7.07
N ARG A 53 27.89 11.03 6.73
CA ARG A 53 28.61 12.30 6.59
C ARG A 53 29.51 12.25 5.35
N ASP A 54 29.81 13.43 4.83
CA ASP A 54 30.64 13.63 3.64
C ASP A 54 31.96 12.81 3.69
N GLY A 55 32.19 12.01 2.65
CA GLY A 55 33.37 11.14 2.53
C GLY A 55 33.36 9.89 3.40
N MET A 56 32.31 9.70 4.20
CA MET A 56 32.12 8.55 5.09
C MET A 56 30.99 7.68 4.54
N GLY A 57 29.88 7.49 5.27
CA GLY A 57 28.70 6.79 4.76
C GLY A 57 27.91 7.56 3.70
N GLN A 58 28.17 8.87 3.53
CA GLN A 58 27.69 9.65 2.38
C GLN A 58 28.80 9.72 1.34
N ALA A 59 28.53 9.18 0.14
CA ALA A 59 29.45 9.16 -0.98
C ALA A 59 29.69 10.57 -1.54
N THR A 60 30.93 10.82 -1.98
CA THR A 60 31.34 12.10 -2.58
C THR A 60 31.40 11.98 -4.10
N GLY A 61 31.18 13.09 -4.82
CA GLY A 61 31.23 13.10 -6.28
C GLY A 61 30.10 12.31 -6.97
N VAL A 62 29.05 11.95 -6.23
CA VAL A 62 27.87 11.25 -6.75
C VAL A 62 26.81 12.28 -7.14
N SER A 63 26.41 12.27 -8.40
CA SER A 63 25.33 13.13 -8.91
C SER A 63 23.96 12.67 -8.43
N ASP A 64 22.99 13.56 -8.48
CA ASP A 64 21.60 13.27 -8.15
C ASP A 64 21.03 12.05 -8.91
N ALA A 65 21.34 11.89 -10.19
CA ALA A 65 20.89 10.73 -10.98
C ALA A 65 21.32 9.36 -10.43
N ARG A 66 22.32 9.31 -9.56
CA ARG A 66 22.85 8.08 -8.95
C ARG A 66 22.57 7.98 -7.45
N ALA A 67 22.40 9.10 -6.77
CA ALA A 67 22.09 9.13 -5.35
C ALA A 67 20.60 8.87 -5.13
N LEU A 68 20.27 8.21 -4.02
CA LEU A 68 18.90 8.12 -3.54
C LEU A 68 18.33 9.52 -3.26
N ASP A 69 17.03 9.72 -3.43
CA ASP A 69 16.37 10.95 -2.96
C ASP A 69 16.19 10.91 -1.45
N CYS A 70 15.84 9.73 -0.91
CA CYS A 70 15.69 9.49 0.51
C CYS A 70 16.11 8.05 0.85
N VAL A 71 16.65 7.86 2.04
CA VAL A 71 16.91 6.54 2.62
C VAL A 71 16.20 6.41 3.98
N ILE A 72 15.48 5.30 4.17
CA ILE A 72 15.00 4.88 5.49
C ILE A 72 16.04 3.90 6.03
N THR A 73 16.75 4.28 7.09
CA THR A 73 17.85 3.48 7.62
C THR A 73 17.37 2.44 8.62
N ASN A 74 17.99 1.25 8.64
CA ASN A 74 17.83 0.25 9.69
C ASN A 74 16.36 -0.14 10.00
N ALA A 75 15.49 -0.23 9.02
CA ALA A 75 14.08 -0.55 9.24
C ALA A 75 13.86 -2.04 9.48
N LEU A 76 13.06 -2.40 10.50
CA LEU A 76 12.48 -3.73 10.59
C LEU A 76 11.25 -3.80 9.67
N ILE A 77 11.43 -4.40 8.50
CA ILE A 77 10.37 -4.56 7.50
C ILE A 77 9.49 -5.75 7.88
N VAL A 78 8.20 -5.50 8.00
CA VAL A 78 7.18 -6.54 8.17
C VAL A 78 6.26 -6.48 6.97
N ASP A 79 6.38 -7.49 6.11
CA ASP A 79 5.63 -7.61 4.87
C ASP A 79 5.25 -9.08 4.61
N TRP A 80 4.31 -9.32 3.70
CA TRP A 80 3.94 -10.68 3.30
C TRP A 80 5.11 -11.46 2.67
N THR A 81 6.11 -10.77 2.12
CA THR A 81 7.35 -11.37 1.61
C THR A 81 8.34 -11.80 2.70
N GLY A 82 8.08 -11.46 3.97
CA GLY A 82 8.85 -11.89 5.13
C GLY A 82 9.18 -10.76 6.11
N VAL A 83 9.77 -11.14 7.25
CA VAL A 83 10.17 -10.21 8.32
C VAL A 83 11.69 -10.05 8.31
N HIS A 84 12.19 -8.89 7.87
CA HIS A 84 13.62 -8.71 7.65
C HIS A 84 14.10 -7.30 7.93
N LYS A 85 15.40 -7.17 8.20
CA LYS A 85 16.07 -5.91 8.52
C LYS A 85 16.84 -5.39 7.30
N ALA A 86 16.59 -4.15 6.90
CA ALA A 86 17.27 -3.52 5.77
C ALA A 86 17.16 -1.99 5.81
N ASP A 87 17.99 -1.33 5.01
CA ASP A 87 17.74 0.03 4.56
C ASP A 87 16.77 0.00 3.36
N VAL A 88 15.95 1.04 3.21
CA VAL A 88 15.03 1.21 2.07
C VAL A 88 15.36 2.52 1.35
N GLY A 89 15.70 2.41 0.08
CA GLY A 89 16.00 3.54 -0.79
C GLY A 89 14.77 4.00 -1.56
N ILE A 90 14.62 5.31 -1.69
CA ILE A 90 13.57 5.96 -2.46
C ILE A 90 14.22 6.80 -3.57
N LYS A 91 13.73 6.65 -4.80
CA LYS A 91 14.09 7.47 -5.96
C LYS A 91 12.84 7.74 -6.79
N ASP A 92 12.63 8.99 -7.21
CA ASP A 92 11.50 9.44 -8.04
C ASP A 92 10.14 9.01 -7.47
N GLY A 93 10.00 9.06 -6.14
CA GLY A 93 8.78 8.66 -5.42
C GLY A 93 8.50 7.15 -5.41
N ARG A 94 9.46 6.31 -5.79
CA ARG A 94 9.35 4.84 -5.80
C ARG A 94 10.39 4.20 -4.87
N ILE A 95 10.09 3.01 -4.38
CA ILE A 95 11.09 2.16 -3.73
C ILE A 95 12.10 1.75 -4.81
N SER A 96 13.34 2.22 -4.70
CA SER A 96 14.41 1.95 -5.66
C SER A 96 15.27 0.77 -5.24
N GLY A 97 15.31 0.45 -3.95
CA GLY A 97 16.03 -0.71 -3.43
C GLY A 97 15.69 -1.01 -1.97
N ILE A 98 15.85 -2.28 -1.61
CA ILE A 98 15.75 -2.78 -0.23
C ILE A 98 17.00 -3.63 -0.01
N GLY A 99 17.88 -3.21 0.90
CA GLY A 99 19.20 -3.81 1.06
C GLY A 99 20.07 -3.04 2.03
N LYS A 100 21.35 -2.86 1.68
CA LYS A 100 22.30 -2.07 2.47
C LYS A 100 22.65 -0.80 1.71
N ALA A 101 22.34 0.35 2.29
CA ALA A 101 22.64 1.66 1.72
C ALA A 101 24.02 2.17 2.15
N GLY A 102 24.42 3.32 1.63
CA GLY A 102 25.56 4.09 2.11
C GLY A 102 26.56 4.43 1.01
N ASN A 103 27.85 4.39 1.33
CA ASN A 103 28.92 4.74 0.42
C ASN A 103 29.73 3.50 -0.01
N PRO A 104 29.68 3.08 -1.29
CA PRO A 104 30.42 1.92 -1.77
C PRO A 104 31.94 2.09 -1.73
N ASP A 105 32.45 3.32 -1.61
CA ASP A 105 33.90 3.58 -1.56
C ASP A 105 34.54 3.10 -0.25
N VAL A 106 33.76 3.06 0.84
CA VAL A 106 34.27 2.80 2.20
C VAL A 106 33.48 1.77 3.00
N MET A 107 32.29 1.37 2.55
CA MET A 107 31.42 0.42 3.24
C MET A 107 31.28 -0.89 2.47
N ALA A 108 31.25 -2.01 3.17
CA ALA A 108 31.06 -3.31 2.56
C ALA A 108 29.59 -3.56 2.18
N GLY A 109 29.37 -4.18 1.01
CA GLY A 109 28.05 -4.72 0.63
C GLY A 109 26.98 -3.70 0.27
N VAL A 110 27.35 -2.44 -0.03
CA VAL A 110 26.37 -1.44 -0.50
C VAL A 110 25.71 -1.96 -1.76
N SER A 111 24.37 -2.05 -1.72
CA SER A 111 23.57 -2.63 -2.80
C SER A 111 23.54 -1.68 -4.01
N ASP A 112 23.44 -2.25 -5.21
CA ASP A 112 23.31 -1.47 -6.44
C ASP A 112 22.08 -0.54 -6.36
N GLY A 113 22.28 0.73 -6.71
CA GLY A 113 21.22 1.75 -6.63
C GLY A 113 20.92 2.31 -5.24
N MET A 114 21.65 1.88 -4.19
CA MET A 114 21.42 2.29 -2.80
C MET A 114 22.47 3.27 -2.26
N VAL A 115 23.03 4.12 -3.15
CA VAL A 115 24.09 5.07 -2.78
C VAL A 115 23.48 6.29 -2.09
N VAL A 116 24.00 6.62 -0.91
CA VAL A 116 23.68 7.87 -0.21
C VAL A 116 24.65 8.96 -0.69
N GLY A 117 24.13 10.03 -1.27
CA GLY A 117 24.90 11.15 -1.78
C GLY A 117 24.49 12.48 -1.16
N VAL A 118 25.01 13.59 -1.70
CA VAL A 118 24.70 14.94 -1.20
C VAL A 118 23.24 15.36 -1.39
N THR A 119 22.49 14.68 -2.27
CA THR A 119 21.06 14.94 -2.53
C THR A 119 20.11 14.00 -1.80
N THR A 120 20.64 13.12 -0.93
CA THR A 120 19.84 12.12 -0.21
C THR A 120 19.39 12.62 1.15
N GLU A 121 18.09 12.62 1.40
CA GLU A 121 17.49 12.78 2.74
C GLU A 121 17.56 11.47 3.55
N ALA A 122 17.54 11.56 4.89
CA ALA A 122 17.55 10.40 5.79
C ALA A 122 16.35 10.38 6.73
N ILE A 123 15.66 9.24 6.79
CA ILE A 123 14.64 8.91 7.79
C ILE A 123 15.18 7.79 8.68
N ALA A 124 15.29 8.03 9.98
CA ALA A 124 15.76 7.03 10.94
C ALA A 124 14.69 5.95 11.18
N GLY A 125 14.94 4.72 10.73
CA GLY A 125 14.08 3.55 10.95
C GLY A 125 14.58 2.62 12.05
N GLU A 126 15.77 2.85 12.62
CA GLU A 126 16.28 2.08 13.75
C GLU A 126 15.28 2.07 14.93
N GLY A 127 14.94 0.86 15.40
CA GLY A 127 13.94 0.66 16.46
C GLY A 127 12.48 0.75 16.01
N MET A 128 12.22 1.06 14.74
CA MET A 128 10.88 1.15 14.17
C MET A 128 10.55 -0.07 13.30
N ILE A 129 9.24 -0.35 13.18
CA ILE A 129 8.70 -1.29 12.20
C ILE A 129 8.24 -0.50 10.97
N LEU A 130 8.62 -0.95 9.78
CA LEU A 130 8.18 -0.42 8.50
C LEU A 130 7.25 -1.43 7.82
N THR A 131 6.09 -0.97 7.38
CA THR A 131 5.13 -1.76 6.59
C THR A 131 4.79 -1.01 5.31
N ALA A 132 4.19 -1.70 4.33
CA ALA A 132 3.42 -1.02 3.30
C ALA A 132 2.27 -0.23 3.93
N GLY A 133 1.79 0.80 3.23
CA GLY A 133 0.56 1.48 3.60
C GLY A 133 -0.64 0.57 3.36
N GLY A 134 -1.64 0.64 4.24
CA GLY A 134 -2.86 -0.15 4.12
C GLY A 134 -3.64 0.17 2.83
N ILE A 135 -4.26 -0.86 2.25
CA ILE A 135 -5.18 -0.75 1.12
C ILE A 135 -6.57 -1.17 1.64
N ASP A 136 -7.48 -0.22 1.75
CA ASP A 136 -8.88 -0.49 2.09
C ASP A 136 -9.72 -0.51 0.80
N ALA A 137 -10.27 -1.68 0.49
CA ALA A 137 -10.98 -1.94 -0.75
C ALA A 137 -12.52 -1.98 -0.61
N HIS A 138 -13.07 -1.52 0.54
CA HIS A 138 -14.51 -1.44 0.75
C HIS A 138 -14.94 -0.07 1.29
N ILE A 139 -14.54 0.99 0.59
CA ILE A 139 -14.79 2.36 1.04
C ILE A 139 -16.13 2.91 0.52
N HIS A 140 -16.96 3.38 1.45
CA HIS A 140 -18.06 4.28 1.11
C HIS A 140 -17.54 5.70 1.18
N PHE A 141 -17.51 6.44 0.06
CA PHE A 141 -17.08 7.85 0.03
C PHE A 141 -18.20 8.77 0.53
N ILE A 142 -18.50 8.67 1.83
CA ILE A 142 -19.60 9.38 2.51
C ILE A 142 -19.18 10.81 2.85
N ALA A 143 -17.96 10.99 3.36
CA ALA A 143 -17.48 12.29 3.81
C ALA A 143 -15.95 12.39 3.70
N PRO A 144 -15.38 13.55 3.33
CA PRO A 144 -13.94 13.70 3.14
C PRO A 144 -13.12 13.48 4.43
N GLN A 145 -13.73 13.63 5.61
CA GLN A 145 -13.07 13.45 6.90
C GLN A 145 -12.45 12.05 7.08
N GLN A 146 -13.03 11.02 6.44
CA GLN A 146 -12.55 9.64 6.53
C GLN A 146 -11.11 9.46 6.00
N VAL A 147 -10.65 10.37 5.12
CA VAL A 147 -9.27 10.38 4.61
C VAL A 147 -8.26 10.66 5.72
N TYR A 148 -8.58 11.57 6.64
CA TYR A 148 -7.68 11.88 7.75
C TYR A 148 -7.54 10.70 8.71
N GLU A 149 -8.64 9.98 8.98
CA GLU A 149 -8.62 8.79 9.84
C GLU A 149 -7.93 7.60 9.19
N ALA A 150 -8.03 7.45 7.86
CA ALA A 150 -7.24 6.48 7.14
C ALA A 150 -5.74 6.75 7.25
N LEU A 151 -5.31 7.99 6.99
CA LEU A 151 -3.90 8.34 7.10
C LEU A 151 -3.37 8.13 8.53
N ALA A 152 -4.15 8.53 9.54
CA ALA A 152 -3.79 8.33 10.95
C ALA A 152 -3.70 6.84 11.36
N SER A 153 -4.43 5.95 10.68
CA SER A 153 -4.39 4.50 10.91
C SER A 153 -3.38 3.76 10.00
N GLY A 154 -2.67 4.47 9.12
CA GLY A 154 -1.68 3.90 8.20
C GLY A 154 -2.25 3.40 6.87
N VAL A 155 -3.52 3.70 6.55
CA VAL A 155 -4.13 3.42 5.24
C VAL A 155 -3.73 4.52 4.25
N THR A 156 -3.28 4.11 3.06
CA THR A 156 -2.79 5.03 2.01
C THR A 156 -3.56 4.91 0.70
N THR A 157 -4.41 3.89 0.58
CA THR A 157 -5.18 3.61 -0.64
C THR A 157 -6.63 3.28 -0.29
N PHE A 158 -7.56 3.96 -0.96
CA PHE A 158 -8.99 3.73 -0.86
C PHE A 158 -9.58 3.26 -2.18
N LEU A 159 -10.21 2.09 -2.18
CA LEU A 159 -11.02 1.58 -3.29
C LEU A 159 -12.46 1.39 -2.81
N GLY A 160 -13.43 1.87 -3.59
CA GLY A 160 -14.83 1.81 -3.21
C GLY A 160 -15.67 2.76 -4.04
N GLY A 161 -16.78 3.30 -3.52
CA GLY A 161 -17.64 4.19 -4.30
C GLY A 161 -18.50 5.11 -3.44
N GLY A 162 -18.90 6.24 -4.01
CA GLY A 162 -19.73 7.21 -3.32
C GLY A 162 -19.74 8.59 -3.95
N THR A 163 -20.67 9.43 -3.48
CA THR A 163 -20.89 10.80 -3.97
C THR A 163 -21.13 11.78 -2.82
N GLY A 164 -20.60 11.47 -1.64
CA GLY A 164 -20.93 12.15 -0.39
C GLY A 164 -22.10 11.48 0.36
N PRO A 165 -22.80 12.19 1.25
CA PRO A 165 -23.74 11.59 2.21
C PRO A 165 -25.11 11.23 1.61
N ALA A 166 -25.18 10.96 0.31
CA ALA A 166 -26.38 10.50 -0.37
C ALA A 166 -26.81 9.11 0.11
N THR A 167 -28.11 8.84 0.12
CA THR A 167 -28.66 7.54 0.59
C THR A 167 -28.02 6.35 -0.10
N GLY A 168 -27.84 6.41 -1.42
CA GLY A 168 -27.18 5.35 -2.17
C GLY A 168 -25.73 5.10 -1.75
N THR A 169 -24.96 6.15 -1.43
CA THR A 169 -23.57 6.03 -0.98
C THR A 169 -23.48 5.52 0.45
N LYS A 170 -24.39 5.93 1.34
CA LYS A 170 -24.45 5.39 2.70
C LYS A 170 -24.77 3.89 2.73
N ALA A 171 -25.44 3.38 1.70
CA ALA A 171 -25.79 1.97 1.56
C ALA A 171 -24.79 1.17 0.72
N THR A 172 -24.23 1.76 -0.34
CA THR A 172 -23.51 1.01 -1.39
C THR A 172 -22.22 1.72 -1.80
N THR A 173 -21.16 0.96 -2.03
CA THR A 173 -19.87 1.45 -2.56
C THR A 173 -19.94 1.73 -4.06
N CYS A 174 -20.88 2.60 -4.47
CA CYS A 174 -21.14 2.93 -5.88
C CYS A 174 -21.00 4.44 -6.11
N THR A 175 -20.25 4.81 -7.16
CA THR A 175 -20.20 6.15 -7.75
C THR A 175 -20.96 6.11 -9.09
N PRO A 176 -22.30 6.28 -9.10
CA PRO A 176 -23.12 5.96 -10.26
C PRO A 176 -23.01 7.02 -11.38
N GLY A 177 -22.62 6.58 -12.57
CA GLY A 177 -22.64 7.39 -13.80
C GLY A 177 -21.39 8.26 -14.02
N ALA A 178 -21.11 8.55 -15.29
CA ALA A 178 -19.87 9.22 -15.72
C ALA A 178 -19.61 10.57 -15.03
N ARG A 179 -20.67 11.38 -14.82
CA ARG A 179 -20.53 12.70 -14.19
C ARG A 179 -20.06 12.60 -12.74
N HIS A 180 -20.55 11.63 -11.98
CA HIS A 180 -20.15 11.48 -10.58
C HIS A 180 -18.74 10.93 -10.46
N VAL A 181 -18.34 9.99 -11.33
CA VAL A 181 -16.95 9.50 -11.40
C VAL A 181 -15.99 10.67 -11.65
N GLN A 182 -16.28 11.51 -12.66
CA GLN A 182 -15.49 12.71 -12.95
C GLN A 182 -15.38 13.65 -11.74
N LEU A 183 -16.51 13.94 -11.07
CA LEU A 183 -16.52 14.86 -9.93
C LEU A 183 -15.74 14.30 -8.74
N MET A 184 -15.82 13.00 -8.48
CA MET A 184 -15.07 12.37 -7.40
C MET A 184 -13.57 12.37 -7.67
N LEU A 185 -13.14 12.08 -8.91
CA LEU A 185 -11.74 12.22 -9.32
C LEU A 185 -11.21 13.64 -9.06
N GLN A 186 -11.99 14.67 -9.45
CA GLN A 186 -11.64 16.07 -9.20
C GLN A 186 -11.61 16.43 -7.71
N ALA A 187 -12.56 15.88 -6.92
CA ALA A 187 -12.66 16.18 -5.50
C ALA A 187 -11.49 15.59 -4.69
N THR A 188 -10.86 14.51 -5.16
CA THR A 188 -9.76 13.83 -4.46
C THR A 188 -8.37 14.18 -4.96
N ASP A 189 -8.24 14.99 -6.03
CA ASP A 189 -6.97 15.28 -6.71
C ASP A 189 -5.90 15.94 -5.81
N ALA A 190 -6.33 16.66 -4.77
CA ALA A 190 -5.43 17.34 -3.83
C ALA A 190 -5.13 16.52 -2.56
N LEU A 191 -5.66 15.30 -2.42
CA LEU A 191 -5.51 14.48 -1.23
C LEU A 191 -4.31 13.53 -1.37
N PRO A 192 -3.44 13.40 -0.36
CA PRO A 192 -2.22 12.59 -0.44
C PRO A 192 -2.50 11.09 -0.20
N MET A 193 -3.40 10.52 -1.00
CA MET A 193 -3.77 9.10 -0.98
C MET A 193 -4.02 8.61 -2.40
N ASN A 194 -3.97 7.29 -2.59
CA ASN A 194 -4.42 6.66 -3.82
C ASN A 194 -5.93 6.42 -3.76
N PHE A 195 -6.64 6.65 -4.87
CA PHE A 195 -8.09 6.49 -4.96
C PHE A 195 -8.50 5.61 -6.14
N GLY A 196 -9.49 4.76 -5.92
CA GLY A 196 -10.16 3.98 -6.93
C GLY A 196 -11.67 4.02 -6.72
N PHE A 197 -12.43 4.38 -7.76
CA PHE A 197 -13.89 4.48 -7.69
C PHE A 197 -14.55 3.31 -8.44
N LEU A 198 -15.55 2.70 -7.81
CA LEU A 198 -16.39 1.65 -8.36
C LEU A 198 -17.69 2.25 -8.90
N GLY A 199 -18.05 1.87 -10.12
CA GLY A 199 -19.36 2.15 -10.69
C GLY A 199 -20.44 1.25 -10.09
N LYS A 200 -21.70 1.51 -10.44
CA LYS A 200 -22.81 0.60 -10.12
C LYS A 200 -22.89 -0.50 -11.18
N GLY A 201 -22.81 -1.76 -10.74
CA GLY A 201 -22.88 -2.96 -11.59
C GLY A 201 -24.27 -3.57 -11.75
N ASN A 202 -25.26 -3.13 -10.98
CA ASN A 202 -26.61 -3.71 -11.00
C ASN A 202 -27.41 -3.26 -12.24
N THR A 203 -27.37 -4.06 -13.30
CA THR A 203 -28.26 -3.97 -14.47
C THR A 203 -28.28 -5.31 -15.19
N SER A 204 -29.42 -5.69 -15.77
CA SER A 204 -29.53 -6.93 -16.56
C SER A 204 -29.18 -6.73 -18.04
N MET A 205 -28.87 -5.49 -18.44
CA MET A 205 -28.48 -5.10 -19.80
C MET A 205 -27.22 -4.22 -19.73
N PRO A 206 -26.28 -4.32 -20.69
CA PRO A 206 -24.93 -3.77 -20.55
C PRO A 206 -24.87 -2.23 -20.65
N GLU A 207 -25.92 -1.58 -21.18
CA GLU A 207 -25.95 -0.13 -21.37
C GLU A 207 -25.69 0.62 -20.05
N GLY A 208 -24.79 1.60 -20.09
CA GLY A 208 -24.39 2.39 -18.92
C GLY A 208 -23.28 1.79 -18.06
N LEU A 209 -22.96 0.49 -18.17
CA LEU A 209 -21.80 -0.09 -17.47
C LEU A 209 -20.48 0.42 -18.07
N GLU A 210 -20.34 0.32 -19.39
CA GLU A 210 -19.19 0.82 -20.14
C GLU A 210 -18.96 2.32 -19.91
N GLU A 211 -20.01 3.13 -19.86
CA GLU A 211 -19.91 4.58 -19.67
C GLU A 211 -19.24 4.96 -18.35
N GLN A 212 -19.51 4.20 -17.28
CA GLN A 212 -18.92 4.42 -15.96
C GLN A 212 -17.43 4.04 -15.96
N ILE A 213 -17.09 2.90 -16.57
CA ILE A 213 -15.71 2.41 -16.69
C ILE A 213 -14.88 3.41 -17.50
N ARG A 214 -15.37 3.82 -18.68
CA ARG A 214 -14.70 4.81 -19.53
C ARG A 214 -14.56 6.18 -18.89
N ALA A 215 -15.43 6.53 -17.94
CA ALA A 215 -15.32 7.76 -17.18
C ALA A 215 -14.24 7.72 -16.09
N GLY A 216 -13.68 6.54 -15.78
CA GLY A 216 -12.61 6.35 -14.81
C GLY A 216 -12.96 5.43 -13.63
N ALA A 217 -14.09 4.71 -13.66
CA ALA A 217 -14.34 3.68 -12.67
C ALA A 217 -13.38 2.49 -12.89
N ILE A 218 -12.73 2.03 -11.82
CA ILE A 218 -11.72 0.94 -11.87
C ILE A 218 -12.33 -0.45 -11.67
N GLY A 219 -13.66 -0.52 -11.50
CA GLY A 219 -14.41 -1.70 -11.15
C GLY A 219 -15.89 -1.39 -10.95
N LEU A 220 -16.67 -2.41 -10.64
CA LEU A 220 -18.12 -2.30 -10.43
C LEU A 220 -18.52 -2.93 -9.10
N LYS A 221 -19.55 -2.37 -8.46
CA LYS A 221 -20.19 -2.96 -7.28
C LYS A 221 -21.58 -3.47 -7.64
N LEU A 222 -21.82 -4.76 -7.39
CA LEU A 222 -23.15 -5.35 -7.27
C LEU A 222 -23.61 -5.24 -5.81
N HIS A 223 -24.81 -4.70 -5.57
CA HIS A 223 -25.37 -4.59 -4.22
C HIS A 223 -26.86 -4.92 -4.17
N GLU A 224 -27.30 -5.63 -3.13
CA GLU A 224 -28.69 -6.09 -3.03
C GLU A 224 -29.72 -4.96 -2.98
N ASP A 225 -29.39 -3.84 -2.34
CA ASP A 225 -30.18 -2.59 -2.35
C ASP A 225 -30.47 -2.05 -3.77
N TRP A 226 -29.67 -2.45 -4.77
CA TRP A 226 -29.89 -2.17 -6.19
C TRP A 226 -30.33 -3.41 -6.99
N GLY A 227 -30.52 -4.55 -6.34
CA GLY A 227 -30.93 -5.84 -6.91
C GLY A 227 -29.75 -6.68 -7.42
N THR A 228 -29.19 -7.55 -6.57
CA THR A 228 -28.11 -8.50 -6.95
C THR A 228 -28.71 -9.83 -7.40
N THR A 229 -29.41 -9.81 -8.53
CA THR A 229 -30.04 -11.01 -9.11
C THR A 229 -29.07 -11.75 -10.05
N PRO A 230 -29.30 -13.04 -10.37
CA PRO A 230 -28.50 -13.79 -11.34
C PRO A 230 -28.29 -13.08 -12.68
N ALA A 231 -29.30 -12.36 -13.18
CA ALA A 231 -29.21 -11.62 -14.43
C ALA A 231 -28.23 -10.43 -14.32
N THR A 232 -28.30 -9.68 -13.21
CA THR A 232 -27.38 -8.56 -12.97
C THR A 232 -25.94 -9.03 -12.76
N ILE A 233 -25.77 -10.16 -12.06
CA ILE A 233 -24.47 -10.79 -11.85
C ILE A 233 -23.85 -11.16 -13.21
N ASP A 234 -24.60 -11.85 -14.05
CA ASP A 234 -24.11 -12.33 -15.34
C ASP A 234 -23.73 -11.19 -16.29
N CYS A 235 -24.56 -10.14 -16.36
CA CYS A 235 -24.30 -8.97 -17.17
C CYS A 235 -23.06 -8.20 -16.69
N CYS A 236 -22.99 -7.91 -15.38
CA CYS A 236 -21.87 -7.18 -14.78
C CYS A 236 -20.53 -7.91 -15.01
N LEU A 237 -20.47 -9.22 -14.73
CA LEU A 237 -19.25 -10.01 -14.93
C LEU A 237 -18.87 -10.15 -16.42
N THR A 238 -19.84 -10.12 -17.34
CA THR A 238 -19.54 -10.12 -18.78
C THR A 238 -18.84 -8.83 -19.20
N GLU A 239 -19.30 -7.68 -18.71
CA GLU A 239 -18.66 -6.40 -18.99
C GLU A 239 -17.33 -6.26 -18.24
N ALA A 240 -17.21 -6.80 -17.03
CA ALA A 240 -15.96 -6.80 -16.27
C ALA A 240 -14.81 -7.50 -17.04
N GLU A 241 -15.06 -8.69 -17.59
CA GLU A 241 -14.11 -9.42 -18.45
C GLU A 241 -13.74 -8.62 -19.71
N ARG A 242 -14.72 -7.90 -20.30
CA ARG A 242 -14.51 -7.11 -21.52
C ARG A 242 -13.59 -5.90 -21.28
N PHE A 243 -13.59 -5.36 -20.07
CA PHE A 243 -12.85 -4.16 -19.70
C PHE A 243 -11.65 -4.40 -18.78
N ASP A 244 -11.42 -5.65 -18.37
CA ASP A 244 -10.36 -6.03 -17.42
C ASP A 244 -10.45 -5.24 -16.11
N VAL A 245 -11.65 -5.25 -15.51
CA VAL A 245 -11.92 -4.59 -14.23
C VAL A 245 -12.53 -5.56 -13.22
N GLN A 246 -12.32 -5.30 -11.93
CA GLN A 246 -12.82 -6.17 -10.87
C GLN A 246 -14.30 -5.90 -10.53
N VAL A 247 -15.02 -6.94 -10.08
CA VAL A 247 -16.37 -6.83 -9.52
C VAL A 247 -16.37 -7.12 -8.03
N ALA A 248 -16.84 -6.17 -7.23
CA ALA A 248 -17.20 -6.41 -5.84
C ALA A 248 -18.70 -6.74 -5.75
N ILE A 249 -19.07 -7.67 -4.85
CA ILE A 249 -20.46 -8.11 -4.71
C ILE A 249 -20.92 -8.12 -3.26
N HIS A 250 -22.11 -7.57 -3.03
CA HIS A 250 -22.95 -7.79 -1.86
C HIS A 250 -24.19 -8.54 -2.36
N THR A 251 -24.31 -9.80 -1.96
CA THR A 251 -25.28 -10.77 -2.48
C THR A 251 -26.69 -10.55 -1.94
N ASP A 252 -27.67 -11.22 -2.56
CA ASP A 252 -29.07 -11.25 -2.14
C ASP A 252 -29.23 -11.93 -0.76
N THR A 253 -29.28 -11.14 0.31
CA THR A 253 -29.43 -11.65 1.69
C THR A 253 -30.79 -12.32 1.88
N LEU A 254 -31.80 -11.81 1.18
CA LEU A 254 -33.18 -12.27 1.29
C LEU A 254 -33.42 -13.61 0.59
N ASN A 255 -32.50 -14.01 -0.29
CA ASN A 255 -32.68 -15.13 -1.23
C ASN A 255 -33.93 -14.93 -2.11
N GLU A 256 -34.25 -13.68 -2.45
CA GLU A 256 -35.45 -13.32 -3.24
C GLU A 256 -35.38 -13.95 -4.64
N SER A 257 -34.21 -13.86 -5.28
CA SER A 257 -33.94 -14.36 -6.62
C SER A 257 -33.32 -15.76 -6.62
N GLY A 258 -32.99 -16.29 -5.45
CA GLY A 258 -32.45 -17.63 -5.24
C GLY A 258 -31.48 -17.69 -4.06
N PHE A 259 -31.23 -18.90 -3.56
CA PHE A 259 -30.21 -19.13 -2.53
C PHE A 259 -28.79 -18.92 -3.09
N VAL A 260 -27.78 -18.93 -2.21
CA VAL A 260 -26.35 -18.77 -2.53
C VAL A 260 -25.88 -19.62 -3.72
N VAL A 261 -26.42 -20.84 -3.89
CA VAL A 261 -26.09 -21.72 -5.02
C VAL A 261 -26.45 -21.13 -6.38
N ALA A 262 -27.54 -20.35 -6.47
CA ALA A 262 -27.94 -19.66 -7.69
C ALA A 262 -27.01 -18.47 -8.00
N THR A 263 -26.57 -17.75 -6.97
CA THR A 263 -25.57 -16.69 -7.09
C THR A 263 -24.23 -17.24 -7.59
N ILE A 264 -23.73 -18.32 -6.98
CA ILE A 264 -22.47 -18.98 -7.42
C ILE A 264 -22.59 -19.50 -8.85
N ALA A 265 -23.74 -20.09 -9.21
CA ALA A 265 -23.98 -20.54 -10.59
C ALA A 265 -23.95 -19.38 -11.59
N ALA A 266 -24.45 -18.20 -11.21
CA ALA A 266 -24.42 -16.99 -12.05
C ALA A 266 -23.00 -16.44 -12.27
N PHE A 267 -22.05 -16.72 -11.38
CA PHE A 267 -20.64 -16.36 -11.61
C PHE A 267 -20.05 -17.08 -12.82
N LYS A 268 -20.50 -18.30 -13.12
CA LYS A 268 -19.99 -19.13 -14.24
C LYS A 268 -18.47 -19.33 -14.20
N GLY A 269 -17.90 -19.35 -12.99
CA GLY A 269 -16.46 -19.53 -12.78
C GLY A 269 -15.58 -18.32 -13.10
N ARG A 270 -16.17 -17.14 -13.37
CA ARG A 270 -15.44 -15.87 -13.51
C ARG A 270 -14.94 -15.39 -12.14
N THR A 271 -13.91 -14.54 -12.17
CA THR A 271 -13.27 -13.96 -10.97
C THR A 271 -14.21 -12.97 -10.28
#